data_AF-A0A7J6I145-F1
#
_entry.id   AF-A0A7J6I145-F1
#
_cell.length_a   1.000
_cell.length_b   1.000
_cell.length_c   1.000
_cell.angle_alpha   90.00
_cell.angle_beta   90.00
_cell.angle_gamma   90.00
#
_symmetry.space_group_name_H-M   'P 1'
#
loop_
_entity.id
_entity.type
_entity.pdbx_description
1 polymer ?
#
loop_
_entity_poly.entity_id
_entity_poly.type
_entity_poly.pdbx_seq_one_letter_code
_entity_poly.pdbx_strand_id
1 'polypeptide(L)'
;MAIHLYKTSTPSTRKGTVDRKVKSNPRNNLIYGQHRCGKGRNARGIITAGHRGEGHKRLYRKIDFRWNDKDIYGKIVTIEYDPNRNAYICLIHYGGSEKRYILHPRGALIGDTIVSGTEVSIKMGNALPLIIWRRQNCFKHRQNQPEAPLVSKRGGWISSSTSRKPYALEEACTVWEGVLIDQKEESTSTDMPLSTAIHNIEITLGKGGQLARAAGAVAKLIAKEGKSAILKLPSGEVRLIPKICSAIVGQVGNVWVNQKSLGRAGSKRWLGKRPVVRGVVMNPVDHPHGGGEGRAPIGRKKPSTPWGYPALGRRSRKRNKYSDNLILRRRTKKEIIVTWSRASTIIPTMIGHTIAVHNGKEHLPIYIIDHMVGHKLGEFAPTLNFRGHAKNDNRSRR
;
A
#
# COMPACT_ATOMS: atom_id res chain seq x y z
N MET A 1 17.32 -3.06 -7.35
CA MET A 1 18.36 -3.08 -6.30
C MET A 1 18.41 -4.47 -5.69
N ALA A 2 19.60 -5.08 -5.66
CA ALA A 2 19.85 -6.45 -5.20
C ALA A 2 20.25 -6.49 -3.73
N ILE A 3 19.96 -7.61 -3.06
CA ILE A 3 20.37 -7.91 -1.69
C ILE A 3 21.78 -8.50 -1.73
N HIS A 4 22.69 -8.00 -0.90
CA HIS A 4 24.02 -8.57 -0.75
C HIS A 4 24.08 -9.52 0.45
N LEU A 5 24.63 -10.71 0.23
CA LEU A 5 24.94 -11.66 1.30
C LEU A 5 26.30 -11.31 1.92
N TYR A 6 26.42 -11.43 3.24
CA TYR A 6 27.73 -11.34 3.89
C TYR A 6 28.59 -12.55 3.56
N LYS A 7 29.91 -12.37 3.55
CA LYS A 7 30.86 -13.49 3.63
C LYS A 7 30.60 -14.24 4.94
N THR A 8 30.66 -15.57 4.90
CA THR A 8 30.41 -16.48 6.04
C THR A 8 31.60 -16.54 7.00
N SER A 9 32.06 -15.41 7.51
CA SER A 9 33.23 -15.34 8.39
C SER A 9 32.92 -15.61 9.87
N THR A 10 31.72 -15.25 10.32
CA THR A 10 31.28 -15.46 11.71
C THR A 10 29.94 -16.19 11.76
N PRO A 11 29.60 -16.94 12.83
CA PRO A 11 28.30 -17.58 12.98
C PRO A 11 27.12 -16.64 12.72
N SER A 12 27.27 -15.39 13.15
CA SER A 12 26.25 -14.34 13.01
C SER A 12 26.06 -13.82 11.58
N THR A 13 27.09 -13.89 10.74
CA THR A 13 27.08 -13.34 9.37
C THR A 13 26.69 -14.39 8.33
N ARG A 14 26.74 -15.69 8.65
CA ARG A 14 26.42 -16.79 7.71
C ARG A 14 25.05 -16.66 7.04
N LYS A 15 24.08 -16.05 7.72
CA LYS A 15 22.70 -15.84 7.23
C LYS A 15 22.33 -14.37 7.11
N GLY A 16 23.29 -13.46 7.25
CA GLY A 16 23.02 -12.02 7.26
C GLY A 16 22.97 -11.45 5.83
N THR A 17 22.05 -10.51 5.62
CA THR A 17 21.91 -9.77 4.35
C THR A 17 22.00 -8.27 4.57
N VAL A 18 22.52 -7.53 3.59
CA VAL A 18 22.65 -6.06 3.61
C VAL A 18 22.12 -5.45 2.33
N ASP A 19 21.60 -4.23 2.44
CA ASP A 19 21.38 -3.36 1.29
C ASP A 19 22.67 -2.72 0.80
N ARG A 20 22.69 -2.42 -0.49
CA ARG A 20 23.66 -1.49 -1.07
C ARG A 20 23.45 -0.10 -0.45
N LYS A 21 24.56 0.55 -0.07
CA LYS A 21 24.55 1.89 0.55
C LYS A 21 23.93 2.91 -0.40
N VAL A 22 22.91 3.62 0.07
CA VAL A 22 22.34 4.80 -0.60
C VAL A 22 23.16 6.02 -0.17
N LYS A 23 23.46 6.95 -1.10
CA LYS A 23 24.23 8.17 -0.81
C LYS A 23 23.53 8.98 0.30
N SER A 24 24.29 9.39 1.30
CA SER A 24 23.82 10.29 2.37
C SER A 24 24.04 11.73 1.95
N ASN A 25 22.98 12.54 1.97
CA ASN A 25 23.08 13.97 1.71
C ASN A 25 23.24 14.77 3.01
N PRO A 26 23.77 16.01 2.93
CA PRO A 26 23.80 16.94 4.04
C PRO A 26 22.39 17.24 4.57
N ARG A 27 22.33 17.71 5.81
CA ARG A 27 21.10 17.88 6.57
C ARG A 27 20.23 18.98 5.96
N ASN A 28 19.08 18.60 5.41
CA ASN A 28 18.07 19.53 4.89
C ASN A 28 17.11 20.03 5.99
N ASN A 29 16.45 21.18 5.77
CA ASN A 29 15.40 21.75 6.65
C ASN A 29 14.18 20.84 6.85
N LEU A 30 14.08 19.73 6.11
CA LEU A 30 13.02 18.73 6.19
C LEU A 30 13.27 17.65 7.25
N ILE A 31 14.38 17.74 8.00
CA ILE A 31 14.87 16.74 8.94
C ILE A 31 14.82 17.29 10.37
N TYR A 32 13.94 16.72 11.20
CA TYR A 32 13.67 17.21 12.56
C TYR A 32 14.08 16.19 13.63
N GLY A 33 14.30 16.68 14.85
CA GLY A 33 14.42 15.82 16.03
C GLY A 33 13.10 15.09 16.32
N GLN A 34 13.15 13.80 16.67
CA GLN A 34 11.95 13.06 17.06
C GLN A 34 11.72 13.18 18.56
N HIS A 35 10.82 14.09 18.97
CA HIS A 35 10.61 14.45 20.39
C HIS A 35 9.67 13.50 21.17
N ARG A 36 9.01 12.52 20.53
CA ARG A 36 8.20 11.51 21.25
C ARG A 36 9.10 10.40 21.80
N CYS A 37 9.69 10.62 22.96
CA CYS A 37 10.74 9.79 23.57
C CYS A 37 10.25 8.70 24.56
N GLY A 38 8.95 8.51 24.75
CA GLY A 38 8.41 7.35 25.48
C GLY A 38 8.28 6.12 24.58
N LYS A 39 9.37 5.40 24.29
CA LYS A 39 9.37 4.20 23.41
C LYS A 39 8.47 3.08 23.97
N GLY A 40 7.17 3.13 23.66
CA GLY A 40 6.15 2.16 24.09
C GLY A 40 5.40 2.52 25.38
N ARG A 41 5.64 3.71 25.93
CA ARG A 41 4.97 4.22 27.14
C ARG A 41 3.90 5.25 26.78
N ASN A 42 2.82 5.31 27.57
CA ASN A 42 1.79 6.35 27.46
C ASN A 42 2.16 7.60 28.29
N ALA A 43 1.27 8.59 28.32
CA ALA A 43 1.46 9.83 29.09
C ALA A 43 1.63 9.61 30.61
N ARG A 44 1.14 8.48 31.16
CA ARG A 44 1.32 8.09 32.57
C ARG A 44 2.64 7.35 32.84
N GLY A 45 3.48 7.17 31.82
CA GLY A 45 4.73 6.39 31.93
C GLY A 45 4.56 4.87 31.89
N ILE A 46 3.33 4.36 31.83
CA ILE A 46 3.03 2.92 31.80
C ILE A 46 3.33 2.34 30.41
N ILE A 47 3.92 1.15 30.36
CA ILE A 47 4.16 0.42 29.11
C ILE A 47 2.81 -0.05 28.54
N THR A 48 2.38 0.53 27.43
CA THR A 48 1.16 0.14 26.71
C THR A 48 1.44 -0.61 25.41
N ALA A 49 2.60 -0.35 24.80
CA ALA A 49 3.09 -1.09 23.65
C ALA A 49 4.38 -1.83 24.03
N GLY A 50 4.24 -3.10 24.39
CA GLY A 50 5.34 -3.97 24.77
C GLY A 50 6.39 -4.15 23.66
N HIS A 51 7.54 -4.67 24.06
CA HIS A 51 8.67 -5.01 23.17
C HIS A 51 9.30 -3.83 22.40
N ARG A 52 9.03 -2.59 22.84
CA ARG A 52 9.64 -1.37 22.32
C ARG A 52 10.63 -0.77 23.33
N GLY A 53 11.70 -0.17 22.83
CA GLY A 53 12.74 0.45 23.65
C GLY A 53 14.10 0.37 22.97
N GLU A 54 15.04 1.24 23.37
CA GLU A 54 16.40 1.30 22.80
C GLU A 54 16.41 1.51 21.27
N GLY A 55 17.50 1.15 20.61
CA GLY A 55 17.72 1.30 19.18
C GLY A 55 18.38 2.63 18.82
N HIS A 56 18.89 2.68 17.59
CA HIS A 56 19.64 3.84 17.09
C HIS A 56 18.77 5.11 17.09
N LYS A 57 19.37 6.26 17.43
CA LYS A 57 18.69 7.56 17.37
C LYS A 57 18.29 7.86 15.92
N ARG A 58 17.08 8.37 15.72
CA ARG A 58 16.53 8.66 14.39
C ARG A 58 16.10 10.11 14.32
N LEU A 59 16.29 10.70 13.15
CA LEU A 59 15.70 11.98 12.81
C LEU A 59 14.42 11.73 12.01
N TYR A 60 13.41 12.54 12.25
CA TYR A 60 12.16 12.48 11.53
C TYR A 60 12.28 13.23 10.21
N ARG A 61 12.01 12.55 9.10
CA ARG A 61 11.90 13.17 7.78
C ARG A 61 10.45 13.49 7.47
N LYS A 62 10.14 14.77 7.29
CA LYS A 62 8.80 15.27 6.93
C LYS A 62 8.51 14.91 5.47
N ILE A 63 7.67 13.89 5.27
CA ILE A 63 7.15 13.52 3.95
C ILE A 63 5.89 14.34 3.67
N ASP A 64 5.76 14.82 2.44
CA ASP A 64 4.47 15.22 1.88
C ASP A 64 3.63 13.99 1.48
N PHE A 65 2.62 13.68 2.28
CA PHE A 65 1.63 12.65 1.95
C PHE A 65 0.40 13.21 1.25
N ARG A 66 0.23 14.54 1.21
CA ARG A 66 -0.99 15.19 0.74
C ARG A 66 -0.91 15.59 -0.73
N TRP A 67 0.27 16.01 -1.20
CA TRP A 67 0.46 16.48 -2.58
C TRP A 67 -0.52 17.62 -2.93
N ASN A 68 -0.63 18.60 -2.02
CA ASN A 68 -1.57 19.71 -2.16
C ASN A 68 -1.23 20.64 -3.32
N ASP A 69 0.04 20.70 -3.71
CA ASP A 69 0.55 21.55 -4.77
C ASP A 69 0.22 20.90 -6.10
N LYS A 70 -0.80 21.45 -6.76
CA LYS A 70 -1.29 20.98 -8.04
C LYS A 70 -0.60 21.70 -9.18
N ASP A 71 -0.37 20.97 -10.26
CA ASP A 71 0.10 21.44 -11.56
C ASP A 71 1.51 22.06 -11.54
N ILE A 72 2.29 21.77 -10.49
CA ILE A 72 3.70 22.15 -10.38
C ILE A 72 4.58 20.93 -10.66
N TYR A 73 5.46 21.06 -11.65
CA TYR A 73 6.44 20.04 -11.99
C TYR A 73 7.58 20.00 -10.95
N GLY A 74 7.85 18.82 -10.43
CA GLY A 74 8.96 18.55 -9.53
C GLY A 74 9.95 17.55 -10.12
N LYS A 75 11.25 17.81 -9.99
CA LYS A 75 12.31 16.89 -10.45
C LYS A 75 12.85 16.09 -9.28
N ILE A 76 12.97 14.77 -9.45
CA ILE A 76 13.59 13.88 -8.46
C ILE A 76 15.10 14.13 -8.48
N VAL A 77 15.65 14.62 -7.37
CA VAL A 77 17.09 14.94 -7.25
C VAL A 77 17.85 13.79 -6.65
N THR A 78 17.31 13.19 -5.58
CA THR A 78 17.99 12.08 -4.89
C THR A 78 16.97 11.07 -4.36
N ILE A 79 17.42 9.82 -4.24
CA ILE A 79 16.70 8.76 -3.54
C ILE A 79 17.45 8.50 -2.24
N GLU A 80 16.77 8.53 -1.11
CA GLU A 80 17.37 8.43 0.22
C GLU A 80 16.80 7.28 1.06
N TYR A 81 17.62 6.77 1.96
CA TYR A 81 17.21 5.84 3.00
C TYR A 81 16.48 6.55 4.15
N ASP A 82 15.30 6.07 4.53
CA ASP A 82 14.59 6.55 5.72
C ASP A 82 14.53 5.53 6.89
N PRO A 83 15.03 5.86 8.09
CA PRO A 83 15.02 4.93 9.22
C PRO A 83 13.64 4.80 9.89
N ASN A 84 12.65 5.63 9.55
CA ASN A 84 11.32 5.62 10.18
C ASN A 84 10.29 4.78 9.42
N ARG A 85 10.65 4.31 8.21
CA ARG A 85 9.81 3.44 7.38
C ARG A 85 10.69 2.40 6.66
N ASN A 86 10.07 1.45 5.98
CA ASN A 86 10.79 0.46 5.18
C ASN A 86 10.99 0.91 3.72
N ALA A 87 10.12 1.78 3.21
CA ALA A 87 10.24 2.34 1.86
C ALA A 87 11.37 3.38 1.77
N TYR A 88 11.99 3.49 0.59
CA TYR A 88 12.84 4.64 0.28
C TYR A 88 11.99 5.89 0.07
N ILE A 89 12.65 7.05 0.12
CA ILE A 89 12.04 8.34 -0.17
C ILE A 89 12.81 9.04 -1.27
N CYS A 90 12.13 9.89 -2.03
CA CYS A 90 12.76 10.76 -3.02
C CYS A 90 12.73 12.20 -2.52
N LEU A 91 13.83 12.92 -2.70
CA LEU A 91 13.87 14.38 -2.57
C LEU A 91 13.48 14.99 -3.92
N ILE A 92 12.44 15.80 -3.91
CA ILE A 92 11.96 16.54 -5.07
C ILE A 92 12.38 17.99 -4.92
N HIS A 93 12.84 18.60 -6.02
CA HIS A 93 12.94 20.04 -6.17
C HIS A 93 11.84 20.53 -7.11
N TYR A 94 11.06 21.50 -6.65
CA TYR A 94 10.11 22.24 -7.47
C TYR A 94 10.76 23.52 -8.01
N GLY A 95 10.20 24.10 -9.07
CA GLY A 95 10.75 25.28 -9.75
C GLY A 95 10.97 26.52 -8.88
N GLY A 96 10.33 26.61 -7.70
CA GLY A 96 10.39 27.76 -6.78
C GLY A 96 11.31 27.58 -5.56
N SER A 97 12.39 26.79 -5.65
CA SER A 97 13.31 26.42 -4.55
C SER A 97 12.73 25.54 -3.43
N GLU A 98 11.44 25.22 -3.49
CA GLU A 98 10.81 24.31 -2.54
C GLU A 98 11.30 22.88 -2.72
N LYS A 99 11.58 22.22 -1.60
CA LYS A 99 12.00 20.83 -1.55
C LYS A 99 11.02 20.01 -0.72
N ARG A 100 10.65 18.83 -1.20
CA ARG A 100 9.76 17.91 -0.47
C ARG A 100 10.25 16.48 -0.55
N TYR A 101 9.97 15.71 0.48
CA TYR A 101 10.15 14.26 0.44
C TYR A 101 8.84 13.57 0.06
N ILE A 102 8.94 12.61 -0.85
CA ILE A 102 7.84 11.70 -1.20
C ILE A 102 8.26 10.25 -0.97
N LEU A 103 7.30 9.34 -0.97
CA LEU A 103 7.60 7.91 -1.08
C LEU A 103 8.20 7.63 -2.45
N HIS A 104 9.28 6.84 -2.48
CA HIS A 104 9.89 6.44 -3.74
C HIS A 104 8.98 5.43 -4.48
N PRO A 105 8.46 5.76 -5.68
CA PRO A 105 7.75 4.80 -6.50
C PRO A 105 8.75 3.83 -7.15
N ARG A 106 8.34 2.58 -7.32
CA ARG A 106 9.17 1.53 -7.93
C ARG A 106 9.49 1.92 -9.37
N GLY A 107 10.79 2.00 -9.67
CA GLY A 107 11.26 2.25 -11.03
C GLY A 107 11.56 3.71 -11.35
N ALA A 108 11.19 4.66 -10.47
CA ALA A 108 11.61 6.04 -10.67
C ALA A 108 13.13 6.18 -10.53
N LEU A 109 13.72 6.98 -11.41
CA LEU A 109 15.13 7.29 -11.46
C LEU A 109 15.38 8.72 -10.99
N ILE A 110 16.65 9.01 -10.74
CA ILE A 110 17.08 10.38 -10.46
C ILE A 110 16.99 11.16 -11.77
N GLY A 111 16.35 12.32 -11.73
CA GLY A 111 16.10 13.17 -12.89
C GLY A 111 14.67 13.14 -13.41
N ASP A 112 13.87 12.14 -13.01
CA ASP A 112 12.48 12.03 -13.44
C ASP A 112 11.64 13.21 -12.95
N THR A 113 10.70 13.64 -13.79
CA THR A 113 9.73 14.70 -13.49
C THR A 113 8.41 14.09 -13.03
N ILE A 114 7.90 14.59 -11.93
CA ILE A 114 6.62 14.18 -11.34
C ILE A 114 5.74 15.39 -11.08
N VAL A 115 4.45 15.19 -11.22
CA VAL A 115 3.44 16.24 -11.05
C VAL A 115 2.20 15.67 -10.37
N SER A 116 1.54 16.50 -9.57
CA SER A 116 0.23 16.22 -8.98
C SER A 116 -0.79 17.12 -9.65
N GLY A 117 -1.97 16.60 -10.00
CA GLY A 117 -2.98 17.41 -10.66
C GLY A 117 -4.20 16.60 -11.07
N THR A 118 -5.22 17.29 -11.57
CA THR A 118 -6.43 16.64 -12.11
C THR A 118 -6.21 16.18 -13.55
N GLU A 119 -5.52 16.97 -14.35
CA GLU A 119 -5.31 16.73 -15.80
C GLU A 119 -3.85 16.36 -16.07
N VAL A 120 -3.43 15.24 -15.48
CA VAL A 120 -2.04 14.81 -15.50
C VAL A 120 -1.91 13.48 -16.26
N SER A 121 -0.77 13.27 -16.92
CA SER A 121 -0.48 11.99 -17.56
C SER A 121 -0.34 10.86 -16.53
N ILE A 122 -0.86 9.67 -16.87
CA ILE A 122 -0.76 8.48 -16.03
C ILE A 122 0.66 7.90 -16.14
N LYS A 123 1.61 8.56 -15.46
CA LYS A 123 3.01 8.14 -15.36
C LYS A 123 3.34 7.75 -13.92
N MET A 124 4.35 6.89 -13.75
CA MET A 124 4.79 6.46 -12.43
C MET A 124 5.21 7.66 -11.58
N GLY A 125 4.70 7.75 -10.36
CA GLY A 125 5.03 8.85 -9.43
C GLY A 125 4.12 10.07 -9.54
N ASN A 126 3.29 10.19 -10.59
CA ASN A 126 2.27 11.24 -10.65
C ASN A 126 1.11 10.95 -9.69
N ALA A 127 0.58 12.01 -9.11
CA ALA A 127 -0.53 11.96 -8.16
C ALA A 127 -1.80 12.53 -8.79
N LEU A 128 -2.88 11.75 -8.78
CA LEU A 128 -4.16 12.13 -9.39
C LEU A 128 -5.32 11.71 -8.50
N PRO A 129 -6.47 12.40 -8.57
CA PRO A 129 -7.72 11.86 -8.02
C PRO A 129 -8.13 10.58 -8.74
N LEU A 130 -8.94 9.73 -8.09
CA LEU A 130 -9.45 8.49 -8.70
C LEU A 130 -10.47 8.78 -9.83
N ILE A 131 -10.96 10.02 -9.95
CA ILE A 131 -11.73 10.52 -11.08
C ILE A 131 -11.39 11.99 -11.36
N ILE A 132 -11.60 12.41 -12.60
CA ILE A 132 -11.58 13.82 -12.97
C ILE A 132 -12.91 14.51 -12.68
N TRP A 133 -12.80 15.76 -12.23
CA TRP A 133 -13.91 16.70 -12.28
C TRP A 133 -14.19 17.05 -13.74
N ARG A 134 -15.13 16.35 -14.40
CA ARG A 134 -15.82 17.01 -15.50
C ARG A 134 -16.68 18.09 -14.87
N ARG A 135 -16.26 19.35 -14.94
CA ARG A 135 -17.22 20.45 -14.89
C ARG A 135 -18.16 20.21 -16.06
N GLN A 136 -19.30 19.55 -15.82
CA GLN A 136 -20.44 19.80 -16.68
C GLN A 136 -20.66 21.30 -16.54
N ASN A 137 -20.45 22.03 -17.64
CA ASN A 137 -20.94 23.38 -17.77
C ASN A 137 -22.45 23.32 -17.54
N CYS A 138 -22.88 23.46 -16.28
CA CYS A 138 -24.24 23.88 -15.97
C CYS A 138 -24.33 25.35 -16.33
N PHE A 139 -24.23 25.66 -17.63
CA PHE A 139 -24.85 26.83 -18.18
C PHE A 139 -26.35 26.55 -18.08
N LYS A 140 -26.92 26.83 -16.91
CA LYS A 140 -28.36 27.00 -16.80
C LYS A 140 -28.68 28.11 -17.78
N HIS A 141 -29.27 27.75 -18.92
CA HIS A 141 -30.05 28.69 -19.70
C HIS A 141 -31.03 29.34 -18.73
N ARG A 142 -30.73 30.55 -18.31
CA ARG A 142 -31.68 31.46 -17.72
C ARG A 142 -32.58 31.85 -18.90
N GLN A 143 -33.54 30.99 -19.22
CA GLN A 143 -34.60 31.34 -20.15
C GLN A 143 -35.39 32.47 -19.51
N ASN A 144 -35.43 33.58 -20.24
CA ASN A 144 -36.23 34.75 -19.98
C ASN A 144 -37.65 34.31 -19.60
N GLN A 145 -38.05 34.59 -18.35
CA GLN A 145 -39.46 34.70 -18.04
C GLN A 145 -39.94 36.01 -18.67
N PRO A 146 -40.98 36.01 -19.54
CA PRO A 146 -41.62 37.26 -19.91
C PRO A 146 -42.31 37.81 -18.65
N GLU A 147 -42.03 39.07 -18.34
CA GLU A 147 -42.74 39.81 -17.29
C GLU A 147 -44.24 39.84 -17.62
N ALA A 148 -45.06 39.33 -16.71
CA ALA A 148 -46.51 39.42 -16.82
C ALA A 148 -46.96 40.87 -16.55
N PRO A 149 -47.83 41.47 -17.38
CA PRO A 149 -48.35 42.79 -17.08
C PRO A 149 -49.36 42.74 -15.92
N LEU A 150 -49.21 43.68 -14.99
CA LEU A 150 -50.19 43.95 -13.94
C LEU A 150 -51.49 44.45 -14.56
N VAL A 151 -52.54 43.61 -14.54
CA VAL A 151 -53.91 44.02 -14.84
C VAL A 151 -54.76 43.84 -13.59
N SER A 152 -55.13 44.97 -12.98
CA SER A 152 -56.21 45.06 -12.01
C SER A 152 -57.55 44.85 -12.71
N LYS A 153 -58.40 43.93 -12.23
CA LYS A 153 -59.86 44.09 -12.22
C LYS A 153 -60.57 43.02 -11.39
N ARG A 154 -61.72 43.46 -10.88
CA ARG A 154 -62.62 42.84 -9.90
C ARG A 154 -63.51 41.77 -10.55
N GLY A 155 -63.94 40.79 -9.74
CA GLY A 155 -65.29 40.21 -9.75
C GLY A 155 -65.59 39.08 -10.75
N GLY A 156 -66.37 38.10 -10.29
CA GLY A 156 -67.25 37.29 -11.13
C GLY A 156 -66.92 35.80 -11.23
N TRP A 157 -67.79 34.97 -10.65
CA TRP A 157 -67.94 33.54 -10.93
C TRP A 157 -68.47 33.32 -12.36
N ILE A 158 -68.09 32.21 -13.03
CA ILE A 158 -68.93 31.36 -13.90
C ILE A 158 -68.14 30.10 -14.30
N SER A 159 -68.87 28.99 -14.35
CA SER A 159 -68.50 27.64 -14.78
C SER A 159 -68.46 27.48 -16.31
N SER A 160 -67.75 26.45 -16.80
CA SER A 160 -68.21 25.42 -17.76
C SER A 160 -67.14 24.94 -18.78
N SER A 161 -67.07 23.61 -18.86
CA SER A 161 -66.75 22.68 -19.96
C SER A 161 -66.06 23.15 -21.26
N THR A 162 -65.17 22.29 -21.79
CA THR A 162 -65.20 21.58 -23.11
C THR A 162 -63.75 21.40 -23.63
N SER A 163 -63.15 20.20 -23.55
CA SER A 163 -63.00 19.16 -24.60
C SER A 163 -61.93 19.40 -25.69
N ARG A 164 -61.26 18.29 -26.07
CA ARG A 164 -60.48 17.97 -27.29
C ARG A 164 -58.94 18.13 -27.26
N LYS A 165 -58.25 16.99 -27.12
CA LYS A 165 -57.09 16.56 -27.95
C LYS A 165 -57.59 16.29 -29.39
N PRO A 166 -56.79 16.23 -30.50
CA PRO A 166 -55.54 15.43 -30.58
C PRO A 166 -54.47 15.76 -31.69
N TYR A 167 -53.38 14.96 -31.71
CA TYR A 167 -52.34 14.70 -32.76
C TYR A 167 -51.53 15.93 -33.29
N ALA A 168 -50.26 15.88 -33.72
CA ALA A 168 -49.47 14.84 -34.37
C ALA A 168 -47.95 15.00 -34.10
N LEU A 169 -47.23 13.90 -34.28
CA LEU A 169 -45.78 13.78 -34.37
C LEU A 169 -45.36 14.04 -35.82
N GLU A 170 -44.35 14.89 -36.03
CA GLU A 170 -43.57 14.90 -37.27
C GLU A 170 -42.06 14.97 -36.96
N GLU A 171 -41.34 14.29 -37.84
CA GLU A 171 -39.93 13.93 -37.79
C GLU A 171 -39.00 15.09 -38.13
N ALA A 172 -37.76 15.05 -37.65
CA ALA A 172 -36.63 15.65 -38.36
C ALA A 172 -35.34 14.90 -38.03
N CYS A 173 -35.00 13.97 -38.93
CA CYS A 173 -33.68 13.37 -39.07
C CYS A 173 -32.75 14.41 -39.71
N THR A 174 -31.60 14.71 -39.10
CA THR A 174 -30.50 15.39 -39.79
C THR A 174 -29.23 14.58 -39.63
N VAL A 175 -28.92 13.85 -40.70
CA VAL A 175 -27.61 13.28 -41.03
C VAL A 175 -26.64 14.45 -41.23
N TRP A 176 -25.46 14.37 -40.61
CA TRP A 176 -24.31 15.16 -41.02
C TRP A 176 -23.14 14.23 -41.32
N GLU A 177 -22.55 14.48 -42.49
CA GLU A 177 -21.55 13.68 -43.18
C GLU A 177 -20.26 13.49 -42.37
N GLY A 178 -19.72 12.28 -42.46
CA GLY A 178 -18.46 11.90 -41.84
C GLY A 178 -17.26 12.40 -42.63
N VAL A 179 -16.42 13.19 -41.98
CA VAL A 179 -15.02 13.37 -42.39
C VAL A 179 -14.19 12.34 -41.62
N LEU A 180 -13.64 11.40 -42.36
CA LEU A 180 -12.73 10.36 -41.86
C LEU A 180 -11.37 10.99 -41.61
N ILE A 181 -11.16 11.46 -40.38
CA ILE A 181 -9.87 11.95 -39.90
C ILE A 181 -9.18 10.78 -39.21
N ASP A 182 -8.27 10.12 -39.92
CA ASP A 182 -7.25 9.26 -39.32
C ASP A 182 -6.27 10.14 -38.53
N GLN A 183 -6.58 10.36 -37.24
CA GLN A 183 -5.63 10.86 -36.26
C GLN A 183 -5.34 9.73 -35.28
N LYS A 184 -4.09 9.31 -35.30
CA LYS A 184 -3.43 8.43 -34.33
C LYS A 184 -3.68 8.96 -32.91
N GLU A 185 -4.71 8.45 -32.23
CA GLU A 185 -5.02 8.80 -30.83
C GLU A 185 -3.93 8.26 -29.91
N GLU A 186 -2.94 9.09 -29.62
CA GLU A 186 -2.00 8.86 -28.54
C GLU A 186 -2.72 9.15 -27.21
N SER A 187 -3.09 8.07 -26.51
CA SER A 187 -3.92 8.01 -25.30
C SER A 187 -3.76 9.17 -24.30
N THR A 188 -4.57 10.23 -24.42
CA THR A 188 -4.76 11.23 -23.34
C THR A 188 -6.09 11.00 -22.62
N SER A 189 -6.34 9.77 -22.14
CA SER A 189 -7.44 9.54 -21.22
C SER A 189 -7.05 10.10 -19.86
N THR A 190 -7.61 11.24 -19.47
CA THR A 190 -7.24 11.98 -18.27
C THR A 190 -7.73 11.29 -16.98
N ASP A 191 -8.70 10.36 -17.07
CA ASP A 191 -9.15 9.54 -15.94
C ASP A 191 -8.20 8.37 -15.64
N MET A 192 -7.87 8.15 -14.35
CA MET A 192 -7.07 6.97 -13.94
C MET A 192 -7.73 5.66 -14.42
N PRO A 193 -7.07 4.85 -15.27
CA PRO A 193 -7.74 3.71 -15.89
C PRO A 193 -8.02 2.61 -14.88
N LEU A 194 -9.03 1.80 -15.16
CA LEU A 194 -9.27 0.60 -14.37
C LEU A 194 -8.05 -0.32 -14.42
N SER A 195 -7.88 -1.16 -13.41
CA SER A 195 -6.70 -2.02 -13.20
C SER A 195 -5.37 -1.30 -12.90
N THR A 196 -5.35 0.05 -12.87
CA THR A 196 -4.12 0.80 -12.53
C THR A 196 -3.59 0.42 -11.15
N ALA A 197 -2.29 0.19 -11.09
CA ALA A 197 -1.56 0.01 -9.85
C ALA A 197 -1.33 1.36 -9.17
N ILE A 198 -1.77 1.49 -7.93
CA ILE A 198 -1.70 2.73 -7.15
C ILE A 198 -1.16 2.51 -5.75
N HIS A 199 -0.57 3.56 -5.18
CA HIS A 199 -0.09 3.60 -3.81
C HIS A 199 -0.34 4.98 -3.17
N ASN A 200 -0.06 5.09 -1.86
CA ASN A 200 -0.27 6.31 -1.08
C ASN A 200 -1.70 6.90 -1.23
N ILE A 201 -2.71 6.09 -0.96
CA ILE A 201 -4.11 6.41 -1.29
C ILE A 201 -4.78 7.11 -0.11
N GLU A 202 -5.50 8.19 -0.38
CA GLU A 202 -6.33 8.88 0.60
C GLU A 202 -7.61 8.08 0.92
N ILE A 203 -8.02 8.08 2.19
CA ILE A 203 -9.32 7.50 2.61
C ILE A 203 -10.39 8.59 2.65
N THR A 204 -9.97 9.80 3.01
CA THR A 204 -10.78 11.00 3.15
C THR A 204 -10.01 12.15 2.52
N LEU A 205 -10.71 12.95 1.73
CA LEU A 205 -10.13 14.08 1.00
C LEU A 205 -9.28 14.98 1.91
N GLY A 206 -8.07 15.32 1.46
CA GLY A 206 -7.18 16.30 2.12
C GLY A 206 -6.53 15.84 3.42
N LYS A 207 -6.82 14.62 3.90
CA LYS A 207 -6.12 14.03 5.06
C LYS A 207 -4.79 13.38 4.68
N GLY A 208 -4.42 13.39 3.39
CA GLY A 208 -3.21 12.78 2.86
C GLY A 208 -3.31 11.26 2.74
N GLY A 209 -2.38 10.71 1.97
CA GLY A 209 -2.31 9.28 1.70
C GLY A 209 -2.09 8.46 2.98
N GLN A 210 -2.97 7.48 3.20
CA GLN A 210 -2.97 6.63 4.40
C GLN A 210 -2.72 5.17 4.05
N LEU A 211 -3.25 4.70 2.92
CA LEU A 211 -3.18 3.30 2.48
C LEU A 211 -1.99 3.05 1.54
N ALA A 212 -1.51 1.80 1.51
CA ALA A 212 -0.43 1.35 0.62
C ALA A 212 0.85 2.21 0.66
N ARG A 213 1.42 2.40 1.86
CA ARG A 213 2.66 3.19 2.07
C ARG A 213 3.92 2.37 2.37
N ALA A 214 3.75 1.10 2.70
CA ALA A 214 4.87 0.22 3.02
C ALA A 214 5.66 -0.13 1.76
N ALA A 215 6.94 -0.45 1.91
CA ALA A 215 7.77 -0.95 0.82
C ALA A 215 7.10 -2.10 0.06
N GLY A 216 7.08 -2.02 -1.27
CA GLY A 216 6.40 -2.99 -2.14
C GLY A 216 4.88 -3.00 -2.06
N ALA A 217 4.23 -2.13 -1.28
CA ALA A 217 2.77 -2.07 -1.23
C ALA A 217 2.20 -1.50 -2.53
N VAL A 218 1.10 -2.10 -2.97
CA VAL A 218 0.33 -1.69 -4.14
C VAL A 218 -1.14 -2.01 -3.87
N ALA A 219 -2.03 -1.14 -4.33
CA ALA A 219 -3.44 -1.44 -4.48
C ALA A 219 -3.82 -1.36 -5.96
N LYS A 220 -4.88 -2.04 -6.36
CA LYS A 220 -5.40 -1.97 -7.73
C LYS A 220 -6.77 -1.31 -7.74
N LEU A 221 -6.98 -0.39 -8.67
CA LEU A 221 -8.30 0.14 -8.97
C LEU A 221 -9.09 -0.92 -9.75
N ILE A 222 -10.18 -1.44 -9.20
CA ILE A 222 -10.97 -2.49 -9.87
C ILE A 222 -12.04 -1.85 -10.75
N ALA A 223 -12.86 -1.00 -10.14
CA ALA A 223 -14.04 -0.41 -10.77
C ALA A 223 -14.31 0.98 -10.19
N LYS A 224 -15.10 1.77 -10.91
CA LYS A 224 -15.56 3.10 -10.50
C LYS A 224 -17.09 3.09 -10.54
N GLU A 225 -17.75 3.26 -9.41
CA GLU A 225 -19.22 3.15 -9.31
C GLU A 225 -19.79 4.34 -8.53
N GLY A 226 -20.74 5.07 -9.14
CA GLY A 226 -21.37 6.24 -8.51
C GLY A 226 -20.35 7.27 -8.01
N LYS A 227 -20.37 7.58 -6.71
CA LYS A 227 -19.45 8.53 -6.04
C LYS A 227 -18.16 7.88 -5.50
N SER A 228 -18.03 6.56 -5.65
CA SER A 228 -16.96 5.76 -5.04
C SER A 228 -16.15 4.95 -6.07
N ALA A 229 -14.90 4.69 -5.75
CA ALA A 229 -14.01 3.80 -6.47
C ALA A 229 -13.81 2.52 -5.64
N ILE A 230 -13.83 1.38 -6.30
CA ILE A 230 -13.62 0.06 -5.70
C ILE A 230 -12.15 -0.29 -5.84
N LEU A 231 -11.44 -0.41 -4.72
CA LEU A 231 -10.02 -0.72 -4.68
C LEU A 231 -9.76 -2.08 -4.05
N LYS A 232 -8.82 -2.84 -4.63
CA LYS A 232 -8.20 -4.01 -4.00
C LYS A 232 -6.95 -3.59 -3.25
N LEU A 233 -7.02 -3.60 -1.93
CA LEU A 233 -5.92 -3.22 -1.04
C LEU A 233 -4.80 -4.28 -1.02
N PRO A 234 -3.58 -3.95 -0.57
CA PRO A 234 -2.49 -4.92 -0.44
C PRO A 234 -2.80 -6.09 0.51
N SER A 235 -3.78 -5.93 1.41
CA SER A 235 -4.29 -6.99 2.27
C SER A 235 -5.16 -8.01 1.55
N GLY A 236 -5.60 -7.74 0.32
CA GLY A 236 -6.62 -8.50 -0.41
C GLY A 236 -8.06 -8.07 -0.08
N GLU A 237 -8.25 -7.12 0.84
CA GLU A 237 -9.57 -6.51 1.11
C GLU A 237 -10.01 -5.64 -0.08
N VAL A 238 -11.27 -5.76 -0.46
CA VAL A 238 -11.91 -4.91 -1.48
C VAL A 238 -12.76 -3.86 -0.78
N ARG A 239 -12.50 -2.59 -1.08
CA ARG A 239 -13.02 -1.45 -0.32
C ARG A 239 -13.43 -0.29 -1.24
N LEU A 240 -14.54 0.36 -0.91
CA LEU A 240 -14.98 1.62 -1.50
C LEU A 240 -14.20 2.79 -0.90
N ILE A 241 -13.72 3.67 -1.79
CA ILE A 241 -13.08 4.95 -1.45
C ILE A 241 -13.75 6.04 -2.29
N PRO A 242 -14.04 7.24 -1.75
CA PRO A 242 -14.60 8.33 -2.54
C PRO A 242 -13.71 8.64 -3.75
N LYS A 243 -14.31 8.83 -4.93
CA LYS A 243 -13.54 9.07 -6.17
C LYS A 243 -12.69 10.36 -6.14
N ILE A 244 -13.08 11.30 -5.28
CA ILE A 244 -12.40 12.59 -5.09
C ILE A 244 -11.04 12.42 -4.39
N CYS A 245 -10.81 11.29 -3.72
CA CYS A 245 -9.55 11.01 -3.03
C CYS A 245 -8.38 10.88 -4.02
N SER A 246 -7.22 11.39 -3.64
CA SER A 246 -6.00 11.30 -4.45
C SER A 246 -5.22 10.00 -4.21
N ALA A 247 -4.52 9.55 -5.24
CA ALA A 247 -3.62 8.41 -5.20
C ALA A 247 -2.43 8.63 -6.15
N ILE A 248 -1.31 7.98 -5.84
CA ILE A 248 -0.11 8.03 -6.69
C ILE A 248 -0.06 6.78 -7.57
N VAL A 249 0.20 6.97 -8.86
CA VAL A 249 0.36 5.89 -9.82
C VAL A 249 1.66 5.11 -9.55
N GLY A 250 1.57 3.79 -9.54
CA GLY A 250 2.68 2.86 -9.36
C GLY A 250 2.66 2.10 -8.03
N GLN A 251 3.69 1.27 -7.84
CA GLN A 251 3.94 0.52 -6.60
C GLN A 251 4.99 1.25 -5.74
N VAL A 252 4.94 1.13 -4.42
CA VAL A 252 6.03 1.64 -3.56
C VAL A 252 7.32 0.84 -3.78
N GLY A 253 8.46 1.54 -3.89
CA GLY A 253 9.77 0.92 -4.07
C GLY A 253 10.26 0.06 -2.88
N ASN A 254 11.51 -0.40 -2.98
CA ASN A 254 12.15 -1.30 -2.01
C ASN A 254 11.42 -2.65 -1.79
N VAL A 255 10.95 -3.27 -2.88
CA VAL A 255 10.16 -4.52 -2.85
C VAL A 255 10.87 -5.66 -2.11
N TRP A 256 12.20 -5.74 -2.24
CA TRP A 256 13.02 -6.82 -1.70
C TRP A 256 13.31 -6.71 -0.19
N VAL A 257 12.75 -5.72 0.52
CA VAL A 257 13.01 -5.54 1.97
C VAL A 257 12.63 -6.76 2.81
N ASN A 258 11.62 -7.52 2.41
CA ASN A 258 11.11 -8.67 3.17
C ASN A 258 11.99 -9.91 3.05
N GLN A 259 12.86 -9.98 2.04
CA GLN A 259 13.81 -11.09 1.88
C GLN A 259 15.05 -10.94 2.77
N LYS A 260 15.17 -9.82 3.50
CA LYS A 260 16.31 -9.58 4.38
C LYS A 260 16.24 -10.44 5.62
N SER A 261 17.34 -11.14 5.90
CA SER A 261 17.59 -11.82 7.15
C SER A 261 18.52 -10.99 8.03
N LEU A 262 18.09 -10.73 9.26
CA LEU A 262 18.86 -9.95 10.25
C LEU A 262 20.09 -10.70 10.79
N GLY A 263 20.13 -12.02 10.65
CA GLY A 263 21.26 -12.91 11.03
C GLY A 263 21.48 -13.09 12.54
N ARG A 264 21.29 -12.04 13.36
CA ARG A 264 21.61 -12.02 14.79
C ARG A 264 20.63 -11.21 15.64
N ALA A 265 20.58 -11.51 16.94
CA ALA A 265 19.71 -10.84 17.90
C ALA A 265 20.01 -9.33 18.03
N GLY A 266 21.30 -8.95 18.03
CA GLY A 266 21.73 -7.54 18.13
C GLY A 266 21.17 -6.65 17.02
N SER A 267 21.09 -7.16 15.79
CA SER A 267 20.47 -6.44 14.66
C SER A 267 18.99 -6.12 14.91
N LYS A 268 18.28 -6.96 15.70
CA LYS A 268 16.89 -6.68 16.11
C LYS A 268 16.83 -5.57 17.15
N ARG A 269 17.78 -5.51 18.08
CA ARG A 269 17.89 -4.48 19.12
C ARG A 269 18.14 -3.09 18.54
N TRP A 270 18.96 -2.99 17.49
CA TRP A 270 19.20 -1.74 16.76
C TRP A 270 17.91 -1.11 16.19
N LEU A 271 16.91 -1.94 15.88
CA LEU A 271 15.61 -1.49 15.40
C LEU A 271 14.69 -0.96 16.52
N GLY A 272 15.11 -1.01 17.77
CA GLY A 272 14.32 -0.65 18.95
C GLY A 272 13.28 -1.71 19.34
N LYS A 273 13.56 -2.98 19.01
CA LYS A 273 12.72 -4.14 19.34
C LYS A 273 13.38 -4.97 20.43
N ARG A 274 12.76 -5.01 21.61
CA ARG A 274 13.20 -5.78 22.78
C ARG A 274 12.81 -7.27 22.64
N PRO A 275 13.48 -8.19 23.36
CA PRO A 275 13.11 -9.60 23.38
C PRO A 275 11.66 -9.81 23.86
N VAL A 276 11.05 -10.90 23.41
CA VAL A 276 9.70 -11.34 23.77
C VAL A 276 9.84 -12.64 24.55
N VAL A 277 9.27 -12.71 25.75
CA VAL A 277 9.19 -13.94 26.54
C VAL A 277 7.88 -14.66 26.19
N ARG A 278 7.93 -15.98 26.01
CA ARG A 278 6.73 -16.79 25.72
C ARG A 278 5.91 -16.95 26.99
N GLY A 279 4.58 -16.89 26.88
CA GLY A 279 3.67 -17.06 28.03
C GLY A 279 3.81 -18.40 28.76
N VAL A 280 4.21 -19.47 28.05
CA VAL A 280 4.42 -20.81 28.64
C VAL A 280 5.58 -20.86 29.64
N VAL A 281 6.52 -19.91 29.54
CA VAL A 281 7.70 -19.85 30.42
C VAL A 281 7.43 -19.01 31.68
N MET A 282 6.31 -18.28 31.70
CA MET A 282 6.00 -17.35 32.78
C MET A 282 5.30 -18.07 33.95
N ASN A 283 5.08 -17.35 35.06
CA ASN A 283 4.27 -17.86 36.16
C ASN A 283 2.77 -17.69 35.86
N PRO A 284 1.87 -18.43 36.56
CA PRO A 284 0.42 -18.32 36.38
C PRO A 284 -0.12 -16.88 36.57
N VAL A 285 0.53 -16.07 37.41
CA VAL A 285 0.18 -14.66 37.66
C VAL A 285 0.41 -13.76 36.44
N ASP A 286 1.42 -14.08 35.62
CA ASP A 286 1.87 -13.23 34.50
C ASP A 286 1.14 -13.56 33.18
N HIS A 287 0.83 -14.84 32.97
CA HIS A 287 0.23 -15.31 31.72
C HIS A 287 -0.71 -16.49 31.95
N PRO A 288 -1.84 -16.55 31.21
CA PRO A 288 -2.76 -17.70 31.20
C PRO A 288 -2.17 -19.08 30.86
N HIS A 289 -0.92 -19.14 30.42
CA HIS A 289 -0.23 -20.38 30.04
C HIS A 289 0.96 -20.67 30.97
N GLY A 290 1.17 -19.84 31.98
CA GLY A 290 2.30 -19.95 32.88
C GLY A 290 2.12 -21.06 33.91
N GLY A 291 3.24 -21.52 34.46
CA GLY A 291 3.32 -22.61 35.43
C GLY A 291 3.38 -24.02 34.82
N GLY A 292 3.08 -25.01 35.66
CA GLY A 292 3.28 -26.43 35.37
C GLY A 292 4.70 -26.89 35.69
N GLU A 293 4.84 -28.16 36.08
CA GLU A 293 6.14 -28.76 36.31
C GLU A 293 6.85 -29.04 34.97
N GLY A 294 8.10 -28.60 34.85
CA GLY A 294 8.87 -28.73 33.62
C GLY A 294 8.22 -28.01 32.43
N ARG A 295 8.23 -28.65 31.25
CA ARG A 295 7.63 -28.08 30.04
C ARG A 295 6.18 -28.50 29.92
N ALA A 296 5.27 -27.58 30.20
CA ALA A 296 3.84 -27.82 30.05
C ALA A 296 3.30 -27.55 28.63
N PRO A 297 2.28 -28.31 28.17
CA PRO A 297 1.42 -27.89 27.07
C PRO A 297 0.53 -26.71 27.50
N ILE A 298 -0.28 -26.17 26.58
CA ILE A 298 -1.11 -24.98 26.85
C ILE A 298 -2.14 -25.21 27.97
N GLY A 299 -2.58 -26.45 28.20
CA GLY A 299 -3.52 -26.81 29.28
C GLY A 299 -4.92 -26.20 29.19
N ARG A 300 -5.25 -25.51 28.07
CA ARG A 300 -6.54 -24.86 27.83
C ARG A 300 -7.09 -25.19 26.46
N LYS A 301 -8.42 -25.15 26.31
CA LYS A 301 -9.13 -25.43 25.05
C LYS A 301 -8.67 -24.57 23.87
N LYS A 302 -8.27 -23.31 24.12
CA LYS A 302 -7.73 -22.40 23.10
C LYS A 302 -6.55 -21.62 23.67
N PRO A 303 -5.52 -21.31 22.85
CA PRO A 303 -4.45 -20.41 23.28
C PRO A 303 -5.00 -19.02 23.58
N SER A 304 -4.54 -18.42 24.67
CA SER A 304 -4.93 -17.10 25.14
C SER A 304 -3.82 -16.06 24.98
N THR A 305 -4.23 -14.80 24.90
CA THR A 305 -3.35 -13.63 25.02
C THR A 305 -3.00 -13.39 26.50
N PRO A 306 -2.01 -12.54 26.84
CA PRO A 306 -1.70 -12.22 28.24
C PRO A 306 -2.90 -11.70 29.04
N TRP A 307 -3.86 -11.05 28.36
CA TRP A 307 -5.09 -10.54 28.97
C TRP A 307 -6.27 -11.54 28.93
N GLY A 308 -6.01 -12.84 28.72
CA GLY A 308 -7.02 -13.90 28.79
C GLY A 308 -7.87 -14.10 27.54
N TYR A 309 -7.88 -13.19 26.57
CA TYR A 309 -8.68 -13.37 25.34
C TYR A 309 -8.14 -14.48 24.44
N PRO A 310 -9.00 -15.23 23.70
CA PRO A 310 -8.56 -16.20 22.71
C PRO A 310 -7.65 -15.56 21.64
N ALA A 311 -6.45 -16.09 21.48
CA ALA A 311 -5.44 -15.58 20.54
C ALA A 311 -5.68 -16.02 19.10
N LEU A 312 -6.30 -17.20 18.90
CA LEU A 312 -6.56 -17.78 17.59
C LEU A 312 -8.06 -17.72 17.24
N GLY A 313 -8.36 -17.43 15.97
CA GLY A 313 -9.70 -17.52 15.38
C GLY A 313 -10.70 -16.43 15.77
N ARG A 314 -10.50 -15.71 16.88
CA ARG A 314 -11.43 -14.64 17.31
C ARG A 314 -11.23 -13.36 16.51
N ARG A 315 -12.28 -12.91 15.81
CA ARG A 315 -12.28 -11.60 15.10
C ARG A 315 -12.42 -10.47 16.14
N SER A 316 -11.50 -9.49 16.09
CA SER A 316 -11.44 -8.37 17.05
C SER A 316 -12.03 -7.04 16.54
N ARG A 317 -12.45 -6.98 15.27
CA ARG A 317 -13.06 -5.77 14.69
C ARG A 317 -14.44 -5.54 15.33
N LYS A 318 -14.72 -4.29 15.77
CA LYS A 318 -16.05 -3.88 16.25
C LYS A 318 -17.11 -4.16 15.17
N ARG A 319 -18.27 -4.69 15.57
CA ARG A 319 -19.32 -5.18 14.64
C ARG A 319 -20.04 -4.07 13.86
N ASN A 320 -20.28 -2.92 14.50
CA ASN A 320 -21.09 -1.83 13.94
C ASN A 320 -20.22 -0.60 13.69
N LYS A 321 -19.13 -0.75 12.95
CA LYS A 321 -18.24 0.39 12.64
C LYS A 321 -18.77 1.07 11.38
N TYR A 322 -18.82 2.41 11.36
CA TYR A 322 -19.26 3.20 10.18
C TYR A 322 -18.63 2.74 8.85
N SER A 323 -17.38 2.28 8.92
CA SER A 323 -16.61 1.82 7.75
C SER A 323 -16.98 0.44 7.22
N ASP A 324 -17.90 -0.29 7.85
CA ASP A 324 -18.31 -1.63 7.41
C ASP A 324 -19.08 -1.56 6.09
N ASN A 325 -19.92 -0.53 5.88
CA ASN A 325 -20.62 -0.28 4.61
C ASN A 325 -19.67 0.01 3.44
N LEU A 326 -18.43 0.42 3.73
CA LEU A 326 -17.42 0.72 2.72
C LEU A 326 -16.57 -0.50 2.35
N ILE A 327 -16.74 -1.66 2.99
CA ILE A 327 -15.95 -2.87 2.73
C ILE A 327 -16.82 -3.89 2.00
N LEU A 328 -16.52 -4.14 0.73
CA LEU A 328 -17.24 -5.14 -0.07
C LEU A 328 -16.80 -6.55 0.28
N ARG A 329 -15.49 -6.78 0.34
CA ARG A 329 -14.91 -8.09 0.62
C ARG A 329 -13.80 -7.97 1.63
N ARG A 330 -13.91 -8.70 2.73
CA ARG A 330 -12.85 -8.77 3.74
C ARG A 330 -11.61 -9.47 3.20
N ARG A 331 -10.45 -9.14 3.78
CA ARG A 331 -9.20 -9.85 3.51
C ARG A 331 -9.40 -11.35 3.70
N THR A 332 -9.01 -12.13 2.71
CA THR A 332 -8.87 -13.57 2.83
C THR A 332 -7.46 -13.89 3.30
N LYS A 333 -7.29 -15.03 3.97
CA LYS A 333 -5.94 -15.56 4.20
C LYS A 333 -5.39 -15.87 2.81
N LYS A 334 -4.21 -15.35 2.47
CA LYS A 334 -3.51 -15.82 1.28
C LYS A 334 -3.21 -17.30 1.51
N GLU A 335 -3.78 -18.16 0.70
CA GLU A 335 -3.45 -19.58 0.74
C GLU A 335 -2.02 -19.72 0.25
N ILE A 336 -1.18 -20.24 1.13
CA ILE A 336 0.17 -20.62 0.79
C ILE A 336 0.06 -22.09 0.44
N ILE A 337 0.21 -22.40 -0.85
CA ILE A 337 0.18 -23.78 -1.33
C ILE A 337 1.53 -24.38 -0.93
N VAL A 338 1.53 -25.31 0.02
CA VAL A 338 2.74 -25.99 0.45
C VAL A 338 2.99 -27.15 -0.49
N THR A 339 4.21 -27.26 -1.02
CA THR A 339 4.60 -28.36 -1.91
C THR A 339 5.99 -28.88 -1.57
N TRP A 340 6.14 -30.20 -1.70
CA TRP A 340 7.43 -30.87 -1.71
C TRP A 340 7.96 -31.09 -3.12
N SER A 341 7.10 -30.93 -4.14
CA SER A 341 7.49 -31.12 -5.53
C SER A 341 8.33 -29.95 -6.02
N ARG A 342 9.66 -30.14 -5.98
CA ARG A 342 10.66 -29.21 -6.54
C ARG A 342 10.76 -29.33 -8.07
N ALA A 343 10.38 -30.48 -8.62
CA ALA A 343 10.51 -30.77 -10.05
C ALA A 343 9.34 -30.23 -10.89
N SER A 344 8.23 -29.82 -10.26
CA SER A 344 7.08 -29.25 -10.96
C SER A 344 7.44 -27.95 -11.68
N THR A 345 7.07 -27.89 -12.96
CA THR A 345 7.14 -26.70 -13.80
C THR A 345 6.07 -25.70 -13.40
N ILE A 346 6.42 -24.42 -13.37
CA ILE A 346 5.48 -23.33 -13.10
C ILE A 346 4.63 -23.10 -14.36
N ILE A 347 3.31 -23.26 -14.22
CA ILE A 347 2.33 -23.01 -15.28
C ILE A 347 1.68 -21.62 -15.12
N PRO A 348 1.14 -21.00 -16.19
CA PRO A 348 0.53 -19.67 -16.14
C PRO A 348 -0.59 -19.53 -15.10
N THR A 349 -1.34 -20.60 -14.84
CA THR A 349 -2.41 -20.59 -13.83
C THR A 349 -1.90 -20.43 -12.39
N MET A 350 -0.62 -20.74 -12.14
CA MET A 350 0.02 -20.53 -10.84
C MET A 350 0.41 -19.07 -10.59
N ILE A 351 0.34 -18.19 -11.61
CA ILE A 351 0.69 -16.77 -11.46
C ILE A 351 -0.18 -16.14 -10.37
N GLY A 352 0.47 -15.37 -9.48
CA GLY A 352 -0.19 -14.68 -8.38
C GLY A 352 -0.46 -15.54 -7.14
N HIS A 353 -0.13 -16.83 -7.19
CA HIS A 353 -0.16 -17.71 -6.02
C HIS A 353 1.18 -17.67 -5.27
N THR A 354 1.16 -17.97 -3.98
CA THR A 354 2.39 -18.15 -3.20
C THR A 354 2.57 -19.63 -2.92
N ILE A 355 3.58 -20.24 -3.53
CA ILE A 355 3.88 -21.66 -3.38
C ILE A 355 5.08 -21.79 -2.44
N ALA A 356 4.94 -22.54 -1.35
CA ALA A 356 6.01 -22.79 -0.40
C ALA A 356 6.72 -24.09 -0.72
N VAL A 357 7.89 -23.96 -1.36
CA VAL A 357 8.69 -25.06 -1.89
C VAL A 357 9.69 -25.52 -0.82
N HIS A 358 9.75 -26.82 -0.57
CA HIS A 358 10.67 -27.39 0.42
C HIS A 358 12.15 -27.29 -0.03
N ASN A 359 13.01 -26.74 0.83
CA ASN A 359 14.46 -26.60 0.57
C ASN A 359 15.34 -27.65 1.28
N GLY A 360 14.74 -28.70 1.85
CA GLY A 360 15.42 -29.71 2.66
C GLY A 360 15.36 -29.44 4.18
N LYS A 361 14.94 -28.24 4.61
CA LYS A 361 14.78 -27.89 6.03
C LYS A 361 13.47 -27.18 6.33
N GLU A 362 13.07 -26.27 5.47
CA GLU A 362 11.86 -25.45 5.61
C GLU A 362 11.19 -25.26 4.25
N HIS A 363 9.93 -24.84 4.28
CA HIS A 363 9.21 -24.43 3.08
C HIS A 363 9.42 -22.94 2.84
N LEU A 364 10.12 -22.60 1.75
CA LEU A 364 10.38 -21.22 1.33
C LEU A 364 9.17 -20.71 0.53
N PRO A 365 8.43 -19.70 1.03
CA PRO A 365 7.29 -19.15 0.30
C PRO A 365 7.78 -18.30 -0.89
N ILE A 366 7.48 -18.77 -2.10
CA ILE A 366 7.82 -18.11 -3.36
C ILE A 366 6.54 -17.55 -3.97
N TYR A 367 6.53 -16.25 -4.27
CA TYR A 367 5.43 -15.59 -4.97
C TYR A 367 5.66 -15.72 -6.48
N ILE A 368 4.76 -16.41 -7.18
CA ILE A 368 4.92 -16.70 -8.60
C ILE A 368 4.49 -15.48 -9.41
N ILE A 369 5.42 -15.03 -10.25
CA ILE A 369 5.28 -13.91 -11.19
C ILE A 369 5.45 -14.43 -12.61
N ASP A 370 5.00 -13.62 -13.55
CA ASP A 370 4.86 -14.00 -14.96
C ASP A 370 6.14 -14.59 -15.57
N HIS A 371 7.29 -13.96 -15.32
CA HIS A 371 8.59 -14.43 -15.81
C HIS A 371 9.13 -15.73 -15.17
N MET A 372 8.41 -16.32 -14.21
CA MET A 372 8.78 -17.61 -13.62
C MET A 372 8.12 -18.78 -14.34
N VAL A 373 7.14 -18.52 -15.22
CA VAL A 373 6.47 -19.56 -16.00
C VAL A 373 7.48 -20.31 -16.86
N GLY A 374 7.37 -21.64 -16.91
CA GLY A 374 8.30 -22.51 -17.64
C GLY A 374 9.51 -22.99 -16.81
N HIS A 375 9.85 -22.31 -15.71
CA HIS A 375 10.92 -22.74 -14.81
C HIS A 375 10.43 -23.79 -13.80
N LYS A 376 11.36 -24.58 -13.23
CA LYS A 376 11.03 -25.52 -12.14
C LYS A 376 10.97 -24.81 -10.79
N LEU A 377 10.01 -25.19 -9.95
CA LEU A 377 9.86 -24.64 -8.60
C LEU A 377 11.13 -24.73 -7.75
N GLY A 378 11.92 -25.78 -7.93
CA GLY A 378 13.16 -26.03 -7.19
C GLY A 378 14.28 -25.02 -7.47
N GLU A 379 14.27 -24.33 -8.62
CA GLU A 379 15.29 -23.32 -8.99
C GLU A 379 15.23 -22.10 -8.07
N PHE A 380 14.03 -21.76 -7.61
CA PHE A 380 13.79 -20.61 -6.74
C PHE A 380 13.89 -20.95 -5.25
N ALA A 381 14.07 -22.22 -4.91
CA ALA A 381 14.27 -22.73 -3.56
C ALA A 381 15.61 -23.48 -3.45
N PRO A 382 16.74 -22.76 -3.39
CA PRO A 382 18.05 -23.39 -3.35
C PRO A 382 18.18 -24.31 -2.11
N THR A 383 18.61 -25.55 -2.35
CA THR A 383 19.04 -26.44 -1.27
C THR A 383 20.39 -25.97 -0.76
N LEU A 384 20.57 -25.95 0.56
CA LEU A 384 21.92 -25.95 1.11
C LEU A 384 22.49 -27.33 0.80
N ASN A 385 23.23 -27.48 -0.29
CA ASN A 385 24.01 -28.70 -0.52
C ASN A 385 25.03 -28.78 0.61
N PHE A 386 24.84 -29.72 1.53
CA PHE A 386 25.84 -30.08 2.52
C PHE A 386 27.07 -30.60 1.76
N ARG A 387 28.12 -29.78 1.66
CA ARG A 387 29.37 -30.13 0.95
C ARG A 387 30.30 -31.04 1.78
N GLY A 388 29.78 -31.73 2.80
CA GLY A 388 30.59 -32.49 3.75
C GLY A 388 31.18 -31.61 4.87
N HIS A 389 31.64 -32.25 5.94
CA HIS A 389 32.46 -31.59 6.95
C HIS A 389 33.82 -31.23 6.33
N ALA A 390 34.33 -30.03 6.61
CA ALA A 390 35.73 -29.70 6.29
C ALA A 390 36.60 -30.76 6.96
N LYS A 391 37.44 -31.46 6.18
CA LYS A 391 38.47 -32.33 6.77
C LYS A 391 39.30 -31.46 7.72
N ASN A 392 39.55 -31.95 8.93
CA ASN A 392 40.41 -31.28 9.90
C ASN A 392 41.80 -31.13 9.26
N ASP A 393 42.13 -29.94 8.76
CA ASP A 393 43.50 -29.60 8.43
C ASP A 393 44.26 -29.45 9.76
N ASN A 394 44.97 -30.51 10.15
CA ASN A 394 45.87 -30.54 11.31
C ASN A 394 47.10 -29.62 11.15
N ARG A 395 47.06 -28.61 10.27
CA ARG A 395 48.23 -27.81 9.89
C ARG A 395 48.49 -26.56 10.74
N SER A 396 47.73 -26.31 11.81
CA SER A 396 47.94 -25.15 12.69
C SER A 396 48.22 -25.50 14.14
N ARG A 397 48.91 -26.63 14.40
CA ARG A 397 49.56 -26.89 15.69
C ARG A 397 51.07 -27.01 15.47
N ARG A 398 51.74 -25.86 15.46
CA ARG A 398 53.13 -25.70 15.90
C ARG A 398 53.28 -24.30 16.46
#